data_AF-G9YAD0-F1
#
_entry.id   AF-G9YAD0-F1
#
_cell.length_a   1.000
_cell.length_b   1.000
_cell.length_c   1.000
_cell.angle_alpha   90.00
_cell.angle_beta   90.00
_cell.angle_gamma   90.00
#
_symmetry.space_group_name_H-M   'P 1'
#
loop_
_entity.id
_entity.type
_entity.pdbx_description
1 polymer ?
#
loop_
_entity_poly.entity_id
_entity_poly.type
_entity_poly.pdbx_seq_one_letter_code
_entity_poly.pdbx_strand_id
1 'polypeptide(L)' 'MATILTQTHPLLSVPFNAATDFTALASHCENFAETLIESHDPALKMALCSRINACLTLLQPTLLDPVPSHIRKR' A
#
# COMPACT_ATOMS: atom_id res chain seq x y z
N MET A 1 -29.44 -9.38 -17.57
CA MET A 1 -28.39 -8.34 -17.50
C MET A 1 -27.55 -8.66 -16.27
N ALA A 2 -26.33 -9.16 -16.45
CA ALA A 2 -25.44 -9.53 -15.33
C ALA A 2 -24.53 -8.34 -15.05
N THR A 3 -24.84 -7.56 -14.02
CA THR A 3 -23.91 -6.58 -13.45
C THR A 3 -22.84 -7.34 -12.67
N ILE A 4 -21.71 -7.61 -13.33
CA ILE A 4 -20.50 -8.08 -12.65
C ILE A 4 -20.04 -6.93 -11.74
N LEU A 5 -20.47 -6.96 -10.47
CA LEU A 5 -20.00 -6.06 -9.42
C LEU A 5 -18.60 -6.51 -8.98
N THR A 6 -17.63 -6.38 -9.87
CA THR A 6 -16.22 -6.60 -9.56
C THR A 6 -15.43 -5.39 -10.01
N GLN A 7 -15.92 -4.19 -9.66
CA GLN A 7 -15.06 -3.01 -9.60
C GLN A 7 -14.20 -3.11 -8.34
N THR A 8 -13.33 -4.11 -8.28
CA THR A 8 -12.17 -4.06 -7.41
C THR A 8 -11.38 -2.87 -7.92
N HIS A 9 -11.44 -1.74 -7.20
CA HIS A 9 -10.85 -0.47 -7.63
C HIS A 9 -9.45 -0.70 -8.23
N PRO A 10 -9.05 0.01 -9.30
CA PRO A 10 -7.78 -0.25 -9.99
C PRO A 10 -6.58 -0.27 -9.04
N LEU A 11 -6.64 0.51 -7.96
CA LEU A 11 -5.67 0.53 -6.86
C LEU A 11 -5.55 -0.81 -6.12
N LEU A 12 -6.63 -1.55 -5.92
CA LEU A 12 -6.62 -2.89 -5.35
C LEU A 12 -6.03 -3.94 -6.30
N SER A 13 -5.96 -3.65 -7.60
CA SER A 13 -5.33 -4.53 -8.58
C SER A 13 -3.82 -4.26 -8.73
N VAL A 14 -3.29 -3.21 -8.11
CA VAL A 14 -1.85 -2.89 -8.17
C VAL A 14 -1.06 -3.99 -7.45
N PRO A 15 -0.21 -4.75 -8.16
CA PRO A 15 0.65 -5.73 -7.52
C PRO A 15 1.82 -5.01 -6.86
N PHE A 16 2.07 -5.32 -5.59
CA PHE A 16 3.26 -4.91 -4.86
C PHE A 16 3.83 -6.11 -4.12
N ASN A 17 5.13 -6.15 -3.93
CA ASN A 17 5.83 -7.26 -3.29
C ASN A 17 7.11 -6.77 -2.57
N ALA A 18 7.83 -7.69 -1.93
CA ALA A 18 9.09 -7.38 -1.24
C ALA A 18 10.22 -6.90 -2.18
N ALA A 19 10.09 -7.08 -3.50
CA ALA A 19 11.03 -6.57 -4.50
C ALA A 19 10.67 -5.16 -4.99
N THR A 20 9.56 -4.59 -4.54
CA THR A 20 9.14 -3.23 -4.88
C THR A 20 9.94 -2.25 -4.03
N ASP A 21 10.47 -1.19 -4.67
CA ASP A 21 11.26 -0.17 -3.97
C ASP A 21 10.47 0.49 -2.83
N PHE A 22 11.17 0.84 -1.75
CA PHE A 22 10.60 1.52 -0.58
C PHE A 22 9.78 2.75 -0.97
N THR A 23 10.30 3.58 -1.88
CA THR A 23 9.63 4.80 -2.35
C THR A 23 8.35 4.47 -3.12
N ALA A 24 8.36 3.42 -3.95
CA ALA A 24 7.17 3.00 -4.68
C ALA A 24 6.11 2.43 -3.72
N LEU A 25 6.51 1.62 -2.73
CA LEU A 25 5.62 1.14 -1.66
C LEU A 25 5.00 2.32 -0.87
N ALA A 26 5.79 3.34 -0.55
CA ALA A 26 5.31 4.54 0.14
C ALA A 26 4.28 5.32 -0.71
N SER A 27 4.56 5.53 -2.00
CA SER A 27 3.60 6.17 -2.92
C SER A 27 2.30 5.37 -3.06
N HIS A 28 2.37 4.03 -3.05
CA HIS A 28 1.16 3.20 -3.05
C HIS A 28 0.33 3.38 -1.76
N CYS A 29 0.98 3.42 -0.59
CA CYS A 29 0.30 3.71 0.68
C CYS A 29 -0.42 5.06 0.66
N GLU A 30 0.21 6.10 0.11
CA GLU A 30 -0.37 7.44 -0.02
C GLU A 30 -1.64 7.41 -0.90
N ASN A 31 -1.55 6.82 -2.09
CA ASN A 31 -2.71 6.68 -2.99
C ASN A 31 -3.86 5.87 -2.35
N PHE A 32 -3.53 4.80 -1.59
CA PHE A 32 -4.54 4.03 -0.85
C PHE A 32 -5.21 4.87 0.24
N ALA A 33 -4.44 5.69 0.96
CA ALA A 33 -4.95 6.55 2.03
C ALA A 33 -5.84 7.68 1.49
N GLU A 34 -5.44 8.33 0.39
CA GLU A 34 -6.27 9.33 -0.29
C GLU A 34 -7.61 8.72 -0.73
N THR A 35 -7.55 7.56 -1.40
CA THR A 35 -8.77 6.86 -1.85
C THR A 35 -9.62 6.39 -0.67
N LEU A 36 -9.00 6.03 0.46
CA LEU A 36 -9.71 5.66 1.69
C LEU A 36 -10.49 6.83 2.28
N ILE A 37 -9.95 8.05 2.18
CA ILE A 37 -10.58 9.28 2.65
C ILE A 37 -11.74 9.67 1.73
N GLU A 38 -11.54 9.58 0.41
CA GLU A 38 -12.58 9.90 -0.58
C GLU A 38 -13.69 8.84 -0.65
N SER A 39 -13.36 7.58 -0.34
CA SER A 39 -14.31 6.48 -0.38
C SER A 39 -15.22 6.41 0.85
N HIS A 40 -16.52 6.31 0.56
CA HIS A 40 -17.59 6.12 1.53
C HIS A 40 -18.08 4.66 1.58
N ASP A 41 -17.53 3.78 0.75
CA ASP A 41 -17.89 2.36 0.73
C ASP A 41 -17.12 1.59 1.81
N PRO A 42 -17.79 1.04 2.83
CA PRO A 42 -17.12 0.31 3.91
C PRO A 42 -16.37 -0.94 3.43
N ALA A 43 -16.84 -1.62 2.37
CA ALA A 43 -16.16 -2.78 1.82
C ALA A 43 -14.85 -2.38 1.12
N LEU A 44 -14.88 -1.27 0.36
CA LEU A 44 -13.68 -0.71 -0.24
C LEU A 44 -12.67 -0.26 0.83
N LYS A 45 -13.16 0.41 1.89
CA LYS A 45 -12.30 0.86 2.99
C LYS A 45 -11.59 -0.31 3.67
N MET A 46 -12.29 -1.41 3.93
CA MET A 46 -11.66 -2.62 4.49
C MET A 46 -10.60 -3.20 3.56
N ALA A 47 -10.87 -3.27 2.25
CA ALA A 47 -9.91 -3.78 1.28
C ALA A 47 -8.66 -2.89 1.20
N LEU A 48 -8.81 -1.56 1.18
CA LEU A 48 -7.70 -0.61 1.19
C LEU A 48 -6.88 -0.69 2.48
N CYS A 49 -7.53 -0.80 3.64
CA CYS A 49 -6.84 -1.00 4.91
C CYS A 49 -6.01 -2.30 4.92
N SER A 50 -6.54 -3.39 4.36
CA SER A 50 -5.79 -4.65 4.21
C SER A 50 -4.55 -4.47 3.32
N ARG A 51 -4.67 -3.71 2.23
CA ARG A 51 -3.53 -3.39 1.34
C ARG A 51 -2.49 -2.52 2.02
N ILE A 52 -2.90 -1.49 2.73
CA ILE A 52 -2.00 -0.63 3.53
C ILE A 52 -1.26 -1.48 4.55
N ASN A 53 -1.95 -2.36 5.29
CA ASN A 53 -1.30 -3.24 6.27
C ASN A 53 -0.28 -4.19 5.62
N ALA A 54 -0.60 -4.77 4.47
CA ALA A 54 0.34 -5.60 3.72
C ALA A 54 1.56 -4.80 3.25
N CYS A 55 1.35 -3.59 2.73
CA CYS A 55 2.43 -2.68 2.32
C CYS A 55 3.32 -2.29 3.51
N LEU A 56 2.72 -1.93 4.65
CA LEU A 56 3.44 -1.64 5.90
C LEU A 56 4.20 -2.85 6.44
N THR A 57 3.66 -4.06 6.30
CA THR A 57 4.34 -5.31 6.68
C THR A 57 5.57 -5.56 5.80
N LEU A 58 5.51 -5.20 4.52
CA LEU A 58 6.67 -5.27 3.61
C LEU A 58 7.68 -4.16 3.86
N LEU A 59 7.22 -2.97 4.28
CA LEU A 59 8.07 -1.83 4.68
C LEU A 59 8.73 -2.05 6.05
N GLN A 60 8.10 -2.81 6.94
CA GLN A 60 8.58 -3.09 8.29
C GLN A 60 10.02 -3.62 8.33
N PRO A 61 10.42 -4.65 7.57
CA PRO A 61 11.81 -5.09 7.52
C PRO A 61 12.74 -4.00 6.97
N THR A 62 12.32 -3.24 5.95
CA THR A 62 13.11 -2.13 5.39
C THR A 62 13.32 -0.97 6.38
N LEU A 63 12.36 -0.76 7.30
CA LEU A 63 12.44 0.25 8.37
C LEU A 63 13.22 -0.24 9.60
N LEU A 64 13.19 -1.55 9.87
CA LEU A 64 13.88 -2.19 10.99
C LEU A 64 15.30 -2.66 10.63
N ASP A 65 15.62 -2.78 9.34
CA ASP A 65 16.98 -3.01 8.89
C ASP A 65 17.85 -1.86 9.41
N PRO A 66 18.96 -2.16 10.09
CA PRO A 66 19.83 -1.12 10.61
C PRO A 66 20.22 -0.18 9.47
N VAL A 67 19.85 1.10 9.61
CA VAL A 67 20.16 2.15 8.63
C VAL A 67 21.61 1.96 8.20
N PRO A 68 21.84 1.65 6.90
CA PRO A 68 23.17 1.31 6.44
C PRO A 68 24.17 2.35 6.90
N SER A 69 25.26 1.91 7.53
CA SER A 69 26.25 2.78 8.18
C SER A 69 26.91 3.79 7.25
N HIS A 70 26.65 3.72 5.94
CA HIS A 70 27.07 4.71 4.94
C HIS A 70 26.20 5.99 4.90
N ILE A 71 25.01 5.99 5.50
CA ILE A 71 24.14 7.19 5.61
C ILE A 71 24.33 7.91 6.95
N ARG A 72 25.05 7.30 7.90
CA ARG A 72 25.50 7.96 9.14
C ARG A 72 26.68 8.90 8.83
N LYS A 73 26.45 9.97 8.08
CA LYS A 73 27.41 11.07 7.96
C LYS A 73 27.24 12.04 9.14
N ARG A 74 28.41 12.33 9.70
CA ARG A 74 28.78 13.06 10.92
C ARG A 74 28.13 14.44 11.08
#